data_AF-A0AAU3B837-F1
#
_entry.id   AF-A0AAU3B837-F1
#
_cell.length_a   1.000
_cell.length_b   1.000
_cell.length_c   1.000
_cell.angle_alpha   90.00
_cell.angle_beta   90.00
_cell.angle_gamma   90.00
#
_symmetry.space_group_name_H-M   'P 1'
#
loop_
_entity.id
_entity.type
_entity.pdbx_description
1 polymer ?
#
loop_
_entity_poly.entity_id
_entity_poly.type
_entity_poly.pdbx_seq_one_letter_code
_entity_poly.pdbx_strand_id
1 'polypeptide(L)'
;MQMNTPPPSTIRLTRRGRVALIATGAVVAATAVAVPLLSMGNEDAPPTSLVIPEGWRSGQVYAAVDKALRVPAGTTKKSLVKAALKLPNDARGNPEGYLFPATYPLGEKTTPESLLTFMVTTANKKFNGAPIAAGAQRNAMNVYQAVTIASIVQAEAATKADMGKVARVVFNRLERGMPLQMDSTINYALNRSTLSTSQADTRINSPYNSYQRMGLPPTPIANPGEEAMRVAINPPPGDWLYFVTVKPGDTRFTASYEEHQRNVAEFNRNHRGASPTAGDSATAAPTSAASTAAAPTAVPPTAAAPTAVSPTR
;
A
#
# COMPACT_ATOMS: atom_id res chain seq x y z
N MET A 1 45.02 3.44 -55.08
CA MET A 1 43.69 2.80 -54.95
C MET A 1 42.92 3.54 -53.87
N GLN A 2 41.84 4.21 -54.26
CA GLN A 2 40.90 4.92 -53.38
C GLN A 2 40.13 3.92 -52.52
N MET A 3 39.91 4.24 -51.23
CA MET A 3 38.78 3.70 -50.49
C MET A 3 38.06 4.84 -49.78
N ASN A 4 36.82 5.04 -50.21
CA ASN A 4 35.86 6.01 -49.71
C ASN A 4 35.39 5.64 -48.29
N THR A 5 35.29 6.63 -47.41
CA THR A 5 34.50 6.54 -46.18
C THR A 5 33.52 7.72 -46.14
N PRO A 6 32.19 7.50 -46.14
CA PRO A 6 31.22 8.59 -46.12
C PRO A 6 30.99 9.17 -44.71
N PRO A 7 30.60 10.46 -44.59
CA PRO A 7 30.35 11.13 -43.31
C PRO A 7 28.96 10.84 -42.73
N PRO A 8 28.74 11.06 -41.41
CA PRO A 8 27.50 10.71 -40.72
C PRO A 8 26.33 11.60 -41.15
N SER A 9 25.21 10.96 -41.49
CA SER A 9 23.99 11.59 -41.97
C SER A 9 23.23 12.33 -40.86
N THR A 10 23.01 13.62 -41.06
CA THR A 10 22.02 14.42 -40.32
C THR A 10 20.63 14.05 -40.81
N ILE A 11 19.86 13.31 -40.01
CA ILE A 11 18.43 13.10 -40.29
C ILE A 11 17.65 14.30 -39.78
N ARG A 12 17.20 15.14 -40.72
CA ARG A 12 16.13 16.14 -40.49
C ARG A 12 14.78 15.44 -40.64
N LEU A 13 14.07 15.23 -39.53
CA LEU A 13 12.66 14.81 -39.59
C LEU A 13 11.78 16.00 -39.94
N THR A 14 11.08 15.91 -41.06
CA THR A 14 10.07 16.88 -41.49
C THR A 14 8.71 16.60 -40.84
N ARG A 15 7.94 17.67 -40.76
CA ARG A 15 6.65 17.87 -40.11
C ARG A 15 5.53 17.10 -40.84
N ARG A 16 5.16 15.90 -40.33
CA ARG A 16 3.80 15.32 -40.42
C ARG A 16 3.79 13.99 -39.66
N GLY A 17 3.12 13.96 -38.51
CA GLY A 17 3.02 12.78 -37.65
C GLY A 17 3.00 13.13 -36.17
N ARG A 18 2.05 13.95 -35.74
CA ARG A 18 1.77 14.17 -34.31
C ARG A 18 0.32 13.79 -34.03
N VAL A 19 0.11 12.52 -33.76
CA VAL A 19 -0.86 12.06 -32.76
C VAL A 19 -0.17 10.94 -31.99
N ALA A 20 0.72 11.33 -31.08
CA ALA A 20 1.14 10.47 -30.00
C ALA A 20 0.22 10.82 -28.82
N LEU A 21 -0.63 9.87 -28.46
CA LEU A 21 -1.47 9.91 -27.29
C LEU A 21 -0.52 9.92 -26.08
N ILE A 22 -0.33 11.11 -25.49
CA ILE A 22 0.43 11.29 -24.27
C ILE A 22 -0.39 10.62 -23.16
N ALA A 23 -0.01 9.39 -22.80
CA ALA A 23 -0.42 8.80 -21.53
C ALA A 23 0.42 9.48 -20.44
N THR A 24 -0.07 10.64 -20.00
CA THR A 24 0.48 11.39 -18.88
C THR A 24 0.38 10.52 -17.64
N GLY A 25 1.53 10.03 -17.16
CA GLY A 25 1.71 9.53 -15.81
C GLY A 25 1.59 10.67 -14.82
N ALA A 26 0.35 11.00 -14.47
CA ALA A 26 0.00 11.66 -13.24
C ALA A 26 -1.05 10.76 -12.58
N VAL A 27 -0.65 10.03 -11.53
CA VAL A 27 -1.65 9.44 -10.63
C VAL A 27 -2.19 10.61 -9.80
N VAL A 28 -2.97 11.47 -10.45
CA VAL A 28 -4.14 12.05 -9.80
C VAL A 28 -4.96 10.83 -9.45
N ALA A 29 -5.26 10.63 -8.17
CA ALA A 29 -6.29 9.70 -7.76
C ALA A 29 -7.64 10.23 -8.25
N ALA A 30 -7.84 10.22 -9.57
CA ALA A 30 -9.14 10.17 -10.17
C ALA A 30 -9.72 8.85 -9.68
N THR A 31 -10.77 8.94 -8.86
CA THR A 31 -11.69 7.84 -8.62
C THR A 31 -12.29 7.45 -9.97
N ALA A 32 -11.55 6.66 -10.74
CA ALA A 32 -12.13 5.86 -11.79
C ALA A 32 -12.92 4.76 -11.06
N VAL A 33 -14.19 5.04 -10.79
CA VAL A 33 -15.17 3.97 -10.78
C VAL A 33 -15.12 3.43 -12.19
N ALA A 34 -14.34 2.37 -12.42
CA ALA A 34 -14.33 1.67 -13.68
C ALA A 34 -15.65 0.89 -13.74
N VAL A 35 -16.71 1.58 -14.15
CA VAL A 35 -17.86 0.92 -14.78
C VAL A 35 -17.32 0.44 -16.14
N PRO A 36 -17.33 -0.85 -16.46
CA PRO A 36 -16.94 -1.29 -17.79
C PRO A 36 -17.93 -0.69 -18.80
N LEU A 37 -17.55 0.40 -19.45
CA LEU A 37 -18.28 0.98 -20.59
C LEU A 37 -17.97 0.14 -21.83
N LEU A 38 -18.60 -1.03 -21.90
CA LEU A 38 -18.86 -1.74 -23.15
C LEU A 38 -20.36 -1.72 -23.39
N SER A 39 -20.88 -0.54 -23.72
CA SER A 39 -22.11 -0.38 -24.48
C SER A 39 -22.19 1.05 -24.96
N MET A 40 -22.17 1.24 -26.28
CA MET A 40 -22.85 2.39 -26.86
C MET A 40 -24.34 2.20 -26.55
N GLY A 41 -24.81 2.82 -25.47
CA GLY A 41 -26.18 2.66 -25.00
C GLY A 41 -26.43 3.33 -23.65
N ASN A 42 -26.99 4.54 -23.70
CA ASN A 42 -27.73 5.24 -22.65
C ASN A 42 -26.99 5.54 -21.32
N GLU A 43 -26.46 6.77 -21.19
CA GLU A 43 -25.79 7.31 -19.99
C GLU A 43 -26.72 7.41 -18.75
N ASP A 44 -28.03 7.24 -18.91
CA ASP A 44 -29.03 7.40 -17.85
C ASP A 44 -29.35 6.12 -17.06
N ALA A 45 -29.00 4.93 -17.57
CA ALA A 45 -29.28 3.68 -16.89
C ALA A 45 -28.38 3.48 -15.65
N PRO A 46 -28.91 3.03 -14.49
CA PRO A 46 -28.09 2.73 -13.33
C PRO A 46 -27.11 1.59 -13.65
N PRO A 47 -25.88 1.61 -13.10
CA PRO A 47 -24.89 0.57 -13.36
C PRO A 47 -25.39 -0.78 -12.86
N THR A 48 -25.10 -1.85 -13.61
CA THR A 48 -25.45 -3.23 -13.25
C THR A 48 -24.40 -3.90 -12.34
N SER A 49 -23.25 -3.25 -12.15
CA SER A 49 -22.21 -3.72 -11.23
C SER A 49 -21.35 -2.57 -10.68
N LEU A 50 -20.71 -2.81 -9.55
CA LEU A 50 -19.75 -1.93 -8.89
C LEU A 50 -18.41 -2.65 -8.73
N VAL A 51 -17.36 -2.09 -9.33
CA VAL A 51 -15.98 -2.57 -9.15
C VAL A 51 -15.34 -1.85 -7.97
N ILE A 52 -14.83 -2.62 -7.01
CA ILE A 52 -14.00 -2.13 -5.90
C ILE A 52 -12.56 -2.61 -6.11
N PRO A 53 -11.63 -1.70 -6.47
CA PRO A 53 -10.21 -2.04 -6.63
C PRO A 53 -9.52 -2.42 -5.32
N GLU A 54 -8.44 -3.20 -5.43
CA GLU A 54 -7.55 -3.48 -4.31
C GLU A 54 -6.87 -2.20 -3.80
N GLY A 55 -6.55 -2.17 -2.50
CA GLY A 55 -5.86 -1.05 -1.87
C GLY A 55 -6.74 0.16 -1.57
N TRP A 56 -8.02 0.13 -1.93
CA TRP A 56 -8.97 1.19 -1.56
C TRP A 56 -9.24 1.20 -0.06
N ARG A 57 -9.29 2.40 0.52
CA ARG A 57 -9.74 2.62 1.90
C ARG A 57 -11.26 2.65 1.97
N SER A 58 -11.81 2.38 3.14
CA SER A 58 -13.25 2.28 3.36
C SER A 58 -13.99 3.56 2.98
N GLY A 59 -13.38 4.74 3.20
CA GLY A 59 -13.94 6.01 2.74
C GLY A 59 -14.15 6.09 1.22
N GLN A 60 -13.23 5.53 0.42
CA GLN A 60 -13.35 5.48 -1.04
C GLN A 60 -14.43 4.48 -1.46
N VAL A 61 -14.51 3.34 -0.77
CA VAL A 61 -15.56 2.33 -0.98
C VAL A 61 -16.94 2.95 -0.71
N TYR A 62 -17.11 3.66 0.42
CA TYR A 62 -18.38 4.32 0.75
C TYR A 62 -18.80 5.33 -0.32
N ALA A 63 -17.88 6.16 -0.77
CA ALA A 63 -18.15 7.16 -1.81
C ALA A 63 -18.56 6.49 -3.14
N ALA A 64 -17.92 5.38 -3.50
CA ALA A 64 -18.26 4.65 -4.71
C ALA A 64 -19.61 3.93 -4.61
N VAL A 65 -19.96 3.37 -3.45
CA VAL A 65 -21.29 2.82 -3.20
C VAL A 65 -22.37 3.89 -3.27
N ASP A 66 -22.16 5.04 -2.60
CA ASP A 66 -23.11 6.16 -2.63
C ASP A 66 -23.37 6.62 -4.07
N LYS A 67 -22.30 6.78 -4.87
CA LYS A 67 -22.39 7.16 -6.27
C LYS A 67 -23.10 6.11 -7.12
N ALA A 68 -22.75 4.83 -6.97
CA ALA A 68 -23.31 3.76 -7.78
C ALA A 68 -24.80 3.54 -7.53
N LEU A 69 -25.24 3.70 -6.28
CA LEU A 69 -26.65 3.60 -5.88
C LEU A 69 -27.43 4.92 -6.02
N ARG A 70 -26.76 6.01 -6.46
CA ARG A 70 -27.35 7.36 -6.58
C ARG A 70 -28.01 7.85 -5.28
N VAL A 71 -27.41 7.53 -4.14
CA VAL A 71 -27.85 7.99 -2.81
C VAL A 71 -27.00 9.17 -2.34
N PRO A 72 -27.47 9.98 -1.36
CA PRO A 72 -26.70 11.11 -0.85
C PRO A 72 -25.33 10.69 -0.29
N ALA A 73 -24.32 11.54 -0.46
CA ALA A 73 -22.97 11.28 0.06
C ALA A 73 -22.97 11.07 1.58
N GLY A 74 -22.24 10.05 2.03
CA GLY A 74 -22.16 9.64 3.43
C GLY A 74 -23.28 8.69 3.86
N THR A 75 -24.22 8.32 2.98
CA THR A 75 -25.30 7.37 3.31
C THR A 75 -24.72 6.00 3.68
N THR A 76 -23.78 5.50 2.88
CA THR A 76 -23.12 4.21 3.12
C THR A 76 -22.34 4.19 4.43
N LYS A 77 -21.66 5.28 4.79
CA LYS A 77 -20.96 5.35 6.09
C LYS A 77 -21.95 5.30 7.26
N LYS A 78 -23.08 6.01 7.15
CA LYS A 78 -24.13 6.02 8.18
C LYS A 78 -24.83 4.66 8.32
N SER A 79 -24.86 3.86 7.25
CA SER A 79 -25.52 2.56 7.26
C SER A 79 -24.74 1.46 7.98
N LEU A 80 -23.45 1.68 8.30
CA LEU A 80 -22.62 0.72 9.05
C LEU A 80 -23.27 0.24 10.36
N VAL A 81 -23.95 1.15 11.08
CA VAL A 81 -24.64 0.83 12.34
C VAL A 81 -25.78 -0.15 12.13
N LYS A 82 -26.46 -0.07 10.98
CA LYS A 82 -27.58 -0.95 10.61
C LYS A 82 -27.13 -2.27 10.01
N ALA A 83 -25.99 -2.26 9.31
CA ALA A 83 -25.52 -3.41 8.53
C ALA A 83 -25.10 -4.61 9.39
N ALA A 84 -24.87 -4.43 10.70
CA ALA A 84 -24.49 -5.49 11.64
C ALA A 84 -23.39 -6.42 11.08
N LEU A 85 -22.33 -5.80 10.54
CA LEU A 85 -21.28 -6.50 9.79
C LEU A 85 -20.59 -7.56 10.65
N LYS A 86 -20.45 -8.77 10.11
CA LYS A 86 -19.75 -9.90 10.75
C LYS A 86 -18.24 -9.72 10.67
N LEU A 87 -17.71 -8.74 11.39
CA LEU A 87 -16.28 -8.46 11.47
C LEU A 87 -15.63 -9.26 12.63
N PRO A 88 -14.31 -9.51 12.57
CA PRO A 88 -13.59 -10.03 13.74
C PRO A 88 -13.69 -9.08 14.93
N ASN A 89 -13.62 -9.62 16.15
CA ASN A 89 -13.67 -8.81 17.38
C ASN A 89 -12.56 -7.75 17.44
N ASP A 90 -11.35 -8.08 16.97
CA ASP A 90 -10.21 -7.16 16.91
C ASP A 90 -10.49 -5.93 16.04
N ALA A 91 -11.41 -6.03 15.07
CA ALA A 91 -11.79 -4.92 14.20
C ALA A 91 -12.61 -3.85 14.93
N ARG A 92 -13.23 -4.17 16.09
CA ARG A 92 -14.03 -3.24 16.90
C ARG A 92 -15.08 -2.46 16.07
N GLY A 93 -15.68 -3.13 15.09
CA GLY A 93 -16.68 -2.54 14.19
C GLY A 93 -16.12 -1.70 13.04
N ASN A 94 -14.80 -1.53 12.92
CA ASN A 94 -14.17 -0.88 11.77
C ASN A 94 -14.03 -1.89 10.60
N PRO A 95 -14.67 -1.67 9.45
CA PRO A 95 -14.61 -2.60 8.32
C PRO A 95 -13.35 -2.45 7.46
N GLU A 96 -12.42 -1.55 7.80
CA GLU A 96 -11.16 -1.40 7.07
C GLU A 96 -10.39 -2.73 7.01
N GLY A 97 -10.02 -3.15 5.80
CA GLY A 97 -9.43 -4.46 5.52
C GLY A 97 -10.44 -5.54 5.13
N TYR A 98 -11.74 -5.33 5.35
CA TYR A 98 -12.80 -6.32 5.13
C TYR A 98 -13.82 -5.91 4.06
N LEU A 99 -13.73 -4.71 3.49
CA LEU A 99 -14.51 -4.34 2.31
C LEU A 99 -13.82 -4.89 1.06
N PHE A 100 -13.98 -6.20 0.86
CA PHE A 100 -13.18 -6.99 -0.07
C PHE A 100 -13.16 -6.40 -1.51
N PRO A 101 -11.99 -6.36 -2.18
CA PRO A 101 -11.90 -5.95 -3.58
C PRO A 101 -12.52 -6.98 -4.52
N ALA A 102 -13.58 -6.60 -5.24
CA ALA A 102 -14.22 -7.43 -6.25
C ALA A 102 -15.15 -6.61 -7.15
N THR A 103 -15.79 -7.28 -8.11
CA THR A 103 -16.95 -6.75 -8.83
C THR A 103 -18.23 -7.26 -8.17
N TYR A 104 -19.10 -6.33 -7.77
CA TYR A 104 -20.36 -6.62 -7.08
C TYR A 104 -21.54 -6.36 -8.02
N PRO A 105 -22.45 -7.32 -8.22
CA PRO A 105 -23.66 -7.07 -9.00
C PRO A 105 -24.58 -6.08 -8.27
N LEU A 106 -25.21 -5.20 -9.05
CA LEU A 106 -26.19 -4.24 -8.57
C LEU A 106 -27.55 -4.59 -9.18
N GLY A 107 -28.55 -4.75 -8.32
CA GLY A 107 -29.95 -4.93 -8.70
C GLY A 107 -30.81 -3.82 -8.11
N GLU A 108 -32.09 -3.78 -8.49
CA GLU A 108 -33.03 -2.73 -8.06
C GLU A 108 -33.20 -2.62 -6.54
N LYS A 109 -33.00 -3.74 -5.82
CA LYS A 109 -33.12 -3.82 -4.35
C LYS A 109 -31.79 -3.69 -3.63
N THR A 110 -30.69 -3.41 -4.33
CA THR A 110 -29.37 -3.28 -3.72
C THR A 110 -29.32 -2.03 -2.86
N THR A 111 -29.04 -2.21 -1.57
CA THR A 111 -28.84 -1.14 -0.59
C THR A 111 -27.37 -1.01 -0.19
N PRO A 112 -26.95 0.14 0.36
CA PRO A 112 -25.62 0.29 0.95
C PRO A 112 -25.30 -0.80 1.98
N GLU A 113 -26.24 -1.12 2.87
CA GLU A 113 -26.11 -2.17 3.89
C GLU A 113 -25.85 -3.54 3.25
N SER A 114 -26.61 -3.88 2.20
CA SER A 114 -26.48 -5.16 1.51
C SER A 114 -25.11 -5.32 0.83
N LEU A 115 -24.58 -4.24 0.24
CA LEU A 115 -23.26 -4.25 -0.39
C LEU A 115 -22.14 -4.38 0.63
N LEU A 116 -22.17 -3.62 1.72
CA LEU A 116 -21.19 -3.74 2.79
C LEU A 116 -21.21 -5.15 3.39
N THR A 117 -22.40 -5.72 3.58
CA THR A 117 -22.57 -7.10 4.07
C THR A 117 -21.98 -8.11 3.08
N PHE A 118 -22.22 -7.94 1.78
CA PHE A 118 -21.65 -8.79 0.74
C PHE A 118 -20.13 -8.69 0.74
N MET A 119 -19.55 -7.48 0.76
CA MET A 119 -18.10 -7.28 0.81
C MET A 119 -17.46 -7.98 2.01
N VAL A 120 -18.00 -7.79 3.21
CA VAL A 120 -17.49 -8.44 4.44
C VAL A 120 -17.66 -9.97 4.40
N THR A 121 -18.78 -10.46 3.87
CA THR A 121 -19.01 -11.91 3.70
C THR A 121 -17.98 -12.51 2.75
N THR A 122 -17.66 -11.81 1.66
CA THR A 122 -16.63 -12.22 0.71
C THR A 122 -15.24 -12.21 1.37
N ALA A 123 -14.87 -11.15 2.10
CA ALA A 123 -13.62 -11.10 2.87
C ALA A 123 -13.51 -12.30 3.82
N ASN A 124 -14.55 -12.57 4.62
CA ASN A 124 -14.56 -13.70 5.55
C ASN A 124 -14.38 -15.04 4.84
N LYS A 125 -15.05 -15.25 3.70
CA LYS A 125 -14.88 -16.48 2.91
C LYS A 125 -13.44 -16.65 2.41
N LYS A 126 -12.79 -15.56 2.02
CA LYS A 126 -11.43 -15.58 1.46
C LYS A 126 -10.35 -15.66 2.54
N PHE A 127 -10.54 -14.98 3.67
CA PHE A 127 -9.55 -14.88 4.74
C PHE A 127 -9.66 -15.97 5.79
N ASN A 128 -10.83 -16.59 5.99
CA ASN A 128 -10.98 -17.65 7.00
C ASN A 128 -10.77 -19.06 6.42
N GLY A 129 -10.18 -19.19 5.23
CA GLY A 129 -9.79 -20.49 4.67
C GLY A 129 -8.70 -21.16 5.51
N ALA A 130 -8.73 -22.49 5.57
CA ALA A 130 -7.76 -23.28 6.34
C ALA A 130 -6.27 -22.93 6.06
N PRO A 131 -5.84 -22.65 4.81
CA PRO A 131 -4.45 -22.24 4.55
C PRO A 131 -4.08 -20.92 5.22
N ILE A 132 -5.01 -19.96 5.28
CA ILE A 132 -4.78 -18.65 5.89
C ILE A 132 -4.70 -18.78 7.41
N ALA A 133 -5.65 -19.49 8.03
CA ALA A 133 -5.64 -19.73 9.47
C ALA A 133 -4.34 -20.44 9.91
N ALA A 134 -3.93 -21.49 9.17
CA ALA A 134 -2.69 -22.20 9.45
C ALA A 134 -1.46 -21.29 9.25
N GLY A 135 -1.44 -20.43 8.23
CA GLY A 135 -0.34 -19.50 8.00
C GLY A 135 -0.22 -18.41 9.05
N ALA A 136 -1.34 -17.84 9.50
CA ALA A 136 -1.37 -16.89 10.61
C ALA A 136 -0.83 -17.54 11.89
N GLN A 137 -1.29 -18.76 12.20
CA GLN A 137 -0.82 -19.51 13.38
C GLN A 137 0.67 -19.83 13.32
N ARG A 138 1.21 -20.27 12.16
CA ARG A 138 2.66 -20.52 11.98
C ARG A 138 3.52 -19.30 12.28
N ASN A 139 2.97 -18.12 12.05
CA ASN A 139 3.64 -16.84 12.25
C ASN A 139 3.27 -16.16 13.58
N ALA A 140 2.68 -16.91 14.52
CA ALA A 140 2.24 -16.42 15.84
C ALA A 140 1.34 -15.17 15.78
N MET A 141 0.48 -15.08 14.76
CA MET A 141 -0.46 -13.98 14.59
C MET A 141 -1.90 -14.49 14.42
N ASN A 142 -2.87 -13.61 14.67
CA ASN A 142 -4.27 -13.88 14.32
C ASN A 142 -4.59 -13.42 12.88
N VAL A 143 -5.76 -13.82 12.38
CA VAL A 143 -6.19 -13.47 11.00
C VAL A 143 -6.29 -11.96 10.80
N TYR A 144 -6.73 -11.20 11.81
CA TYR A 144 -6.85 -9.75 11.71
C TYR A 144 -5.48 -9.08 11.54
N GLN A 145 -4.46 -9.52 12.28
CA GLN A 145 -3.07 -9.08 12.11
C GLN A 145 -2.52 -9.45 10.72
N ALA A 146 -2.85 -10.62 10.19
CA ALA A 146 -2.50 -11.00 8.82
C ALA A 146 -3.14 -10.06 7.78
N VAL A 147 -4.41 -9.66 7.97
CA VAL A 147 -5.08 -8.66 7.12
C VAL A 147 -4.41 -7.28 7.27
N THR A 148 -3.98 -6.90 8.47
CA THR A 148 -3.23 -5.66 8.70
C THR A 148 -1.92 -5.66 7.92
N ILE A 149 -1.13 -6.74 7.98
CA ILE A 149 0.10 -6.89 7.19
C ILE A 149 -0.22 -6.86 5.69
N ALA A 150 -1.24 -7.60 5.24
CA ALA A 150 -1.66 -7.61 3.85
C ALA A 150 -2.03 -6.21 3.34
N SER A 151 -2.69 -5.38 4.16
CA SER A 151 -3.02 -3.99 3.79
C SER A 151 -1.79 -3.10 3.64
N ILE A 152 -0.75 -3.30 4.44
CA ILE A 152 0.54 -2.61 4.30
C ILE A 152 1.24 -3.08 3.03
N VAL A 153 1.32 -4.39 2.82
CA VAL A 153 1.93 -4.99 1.62
C VAL A 153 1.26 -4.48 0.34
N GLN A 154 -0.07 -4.44 0.31
CA GLN A 154 -0.85 -3.92 -0.81
C GLN A 154 -0.53 -2.46 -1.11
N ALA A 155 -0.31 -1.64 -0.07
CA ALA A 155 -0.06 -0.22 -0.21
C ALA A 155 1.39 0.12 -0.59
N GLU A 156 2.35 -0.74 -0.22
CA GLU A 156 3.79 -0.51 -0.40
C GLU A 156 4.36 -1.16 -1.66
N ALA A 157 3.81 -2.30 -2.08
CA ALA A 157 4.38 -3.06 -3.20
C ALA A 157 4.10 -2.37 -4.55
N ALA A 158 5.16 -2.06 -5.29
CA ALA A 158 5.05 -1.52 -6.65
C ALA A 158 4.51 -2.56 -7.65
N THR A 159 4.79 -3.85 -7.41
CA THR A 159 4.39 -4.95 -8.28
C THR A 159 3.95 -6.17 -7.46
N LYS A 160 3.22 -7.10 -8.08
CA LYS A 160 2.88 -8.40 -7.46
C LYS A 160 4.13 -9.19 -7.07
N ALA A 161 5.21 -9.09 -7.85
CA ALA A 161 6.47 -9.76 -7.55
C ALA A 161 7.14 -9.19 -6.28
N ASP A 162 6.97 -7.89 -6.02
CA ASP A 162 7.53 -7.22 -4.85
C ASP A 162 6.75 -7.51 -3.56
N MET A 163 5.44 -7.82 -3.65
CA MET A 163 4.58 -8.07 -2.48
C MET A 163 5.18 -9.08 -1.50
N GLY A 164 5.74 -10.19 -2.01
CA GLY A 164 6.39 -11.20 -1.17
C GLY A 164 7.59 -10.66 -0.40
N LYS A 165 8.45 -9.88 -1.06
CA LYS A 165 9.64 -9.30 -0.42
C LYS A 165 9.26 -8.20 0.57
N VAL A 166 8.26 -7.37 0.26
CA VAL A 166 7.71 -6.37 1.19
C VAL A 166 7.15 -7.06 2.43
N ALA A 167 6.36 -8.13 2.27
CA ALA A 167 5.87 -8.92 3.39
C ALA A 167 7.05 -9.42 4.24
N ARG A 168 8.08 -10.01 3.62
CA ARG A 168 9.28 -10.47 4.34
C ARG A 168 9.98 -9.34 5.12
N VAL A 169 10.08 -8.13 4.57
CA VAL A 169 10.63 -6.96 5.28
C VAL A 169 9.81 -6.63 6.53
N VAL A 170 8.47 -6.65 6.44
CA VAL A 170 7.59 -6.41 7.59
C VAL A 170 7.89 -7.42 8.70
N PHE A 171 7.93 -8.72 8.38
CA PHE A 171 8.27 -9.76 9.35
C PHE A 171 9.64 -9.58 9.97
N ASN A 172 10.68 -9.42 9.15
CA ASN A 172 12.05 -9.29 9.63
C ASN A 172 12.20 -8.09 10.57
N ARG A 173 11.49 -6.99 10.32
CA ARG A 173 11.48 -5.82 11.21
C ARG A 173 10.71 -6.08 12.50
N LEU A 174 9.54 -6.71 12.44
CA LEU A 174 8.78 -7.06 13.64
C LEU A 174 9.57 -8.00 14.55
N GLU A 175 10.19 -9.04 13.99
CA GLU A 175 11.01 -10.01 14.73
C GLU A 175 12.24 -9.37 15.39
N ARG A 176 12.82 -8.35 14.77
CA ARG A 176 13.96 -7.60 15.32
C ARG A 176 13.57 -6.45 16.23
N GLY A 177 12.28 -6.23 16.48
CA GLY A 177 11.82 -5.06 17.22
C GLY A 177 12.29 -3.77 16.56
N MET A 178 12.12 -3.64 15.24
CA MET A 178 12.36 -2.44 14.45
C MET A 178 11.03 -1.75 14.09
N PRO A 179 10.97 -0.41 14.03
CA PRO A 179 9.79 0.28 13.51
C PRO A 179 9.60 -0.03 12.02
N LEU A 180 8.35 -0.16 11.57
CA LEU A 180 8.08 -0.54 10.17
C LEU A 180 8.46 0.57 9.18
N GLN A 181 8.29 1.85 9.58
CA GLN A 181 8.64 3.03 8.78
C GLN A 181 8.08 2.98 7.36
N MET A 182 6.76 2.78 7.29
CA MET A 182 5.99 2.66 6.06
C MET A 182 5.22 3.94 5.78
N ASP A 183 5.47 4.58 4.64
CA ASP A 183 4.84 5.84 4.25
C ASP A 183 3.33 5.69 4.08
N SER A 184 2.88 4.52 3.63
CA SER A 184 1.46 4.19 3.52
C SER A 184 0.70 4.37 4.85
N THR A 185 1.34 4.10 5.98
CA THR A 185 0.74 4.25 7.32
C THR A 185 0.59 5.73 7.73
N ILE A 186 1.52 6.58 7.31
CA ILE A 186 1.44 8.05 7.49
C ILE A 186 0.36 8.64 6.59
N ASN A 187 0.31 8.21 5.33
CA ASN A 187 -0.74 8.60 4.40
C ASN A 187 -2.12 8.16 4.88
N TYR A 188 -2.23 7.03 5.56
CA TYR A 188 -3.45 6.61 6.22
C TYR A 188 -3.83 7.55 7.36
N ALA A 189 -2.89 7.82 8.27
CA ALA A 189 -3.09 8.73 9.40
C ALA A 189 -3.58 10.12 8.98
N LEU A 190 -3.04 10.64 7.88
CA LEU A 190 -3.36 11.97 7.34
C LEU A 190 -4.53 11.97 6.36
N ASN A 191 -5.17 10.82 6.14
CA ASN A 191 -6.25 10.63 5.16
C ASN A 191 -5.93 11.21 3.77
N ARG A 192 -4.70 10.97 3.29
CA ARG A 192 -4.22 11.43 1.98
C ARG A 192 -3.63 10.29 1.15
N SER A 193 -3.44 10.54 -0.14
CA SER A 193 -2.72 9.66 -1.07
C SER A 193 -1.66 10.47 -1.80
N THR A 194 -0.40 10.28 -1.43
CA THR A 194 0.75 10.96 -2.04
C THR A 194 1.95 10.04 -2.00
N LEU A 195 2.80 10.12 -3.02
CA LEU A 195 4.08 9.40 -3.03
C LEU A 195 5.14 10.09 -2.17
N SER A 196 4.87 11.30 -1.66
CA SER A 196 5.84 12.10 -0.90
C SER A 196 5.40 12.29 0.54
N THR A 197 6.24 11.83 1.47
CA THR A 197 6.11 12.00 2.91
C THR A 197 7.28 12.83 3.41
N SER A 198 6.99 14.02 3.95
CA SER A 198 8.03 14.90 4.48
C SER A 198 8.58 14.37 5.81
N GLN A 199 9.77 14.85 6.21
CA GLN A 199 10.30 14.57 7.55
C GLN A 199 9.40 15.07 8.69
N ALA A 200 8.56 16.08 8.43
CA ALA A 200 7.60 16.55 9.43
C ALA A 200 6.45 15.53 9.59
N ASP A 201 6.00 14.95 8.48
CA ASP A 201 4.94 13.93 8.49
C ASP A 201 5.35 12.68 9.30
N THR A 202 6.63 12.29 9.29
CA THR A 202 7.11 11.13 10.07
C THR A 202 7.12 11.37 11.58
N ARG A 203 6.86 12.60 12.03
CA ARG A 203 6.83 12.99 13.46
C ARG A 203 5.43 13.25 14.01
N ILE A 204 4.38 13.01 13.22
CA ILE A 204 3.00 13.24 13.67
C ILE A 204 2.64 12.31 14.83
N ASN A 205 1.92 12.83 15.81
CA ASN A 205 1.38 11.99 16.88
C ASN A 205 0.12 11.27 16.40
N SER A 206 0.31 10.04 15.90
CA SER A 206 -0.78 9.16 15.46
C SER A 206 -0.50 7.72 15.87
N PRO A 207 -1.51 6.92 16.24
CA PRO A 207 -1.32 5.48 16.48
C PRO A 207 -0.92 4.72 15.20
N TYR A 208 -1.14 5.30 14.02
CA TYR A 208 -0.72 4.75 12.74
C TYR A 208 0.70 5.16 12.32
N ASN A 209 1.38 6.01 13.10
CA ASN A 209 2.74 6.43 12.77
C ASN A 209 3.75 5.29 13.05
N SER A 210 4.00 4.47 12.03
CA SER A 210 4.96 3.36 12.09
C SER A 210 6.44 3.77 12.07
N TYR A 211 6.74 5.08 12.00
CA TYR A 211 8.09 5.60 12.24
C TYR A 211 8.41 5.76 13.72
N GLN A 212 7.41 6.10 14.53
CA GLN A 212 7.57 6.37 15.97
C GLN A 212 7.05 5.24 16.86
N ARG A 213 6.20 4.36 16.33
CA ARG A 213 5.57 3.27 17.07
C ARG A 213 6.03 1.92 16.55
N MET A 214 6.34 1.03 17.48
CA MET A 214 6.76 -0.33 17.22
C MET A 214 5.55 -1.23 16.97
N GLY A 215 5.75 -2.30 16.20
CA GLY A 215 4.69 -3.25 15.88
C GLY A 215 3.79 -2.82 14.73
N LEU A 216 2.64 -3.49 14.61
CA LEU A 216 1.63 -3.20 13.60
C LEU A 216 0.80 -1.96 13.99
N PRO A 217 0.29 -1.20 13.00
CA PRO A 217 -0.76 -0.21 13.26
C PRO A 217 -2.01 -0.86 13.87
N PRO A 218 -2.89 -0.09 14.53
CA PRO A 218 -4.03 -0.64 15.26
C PRO A 218 -5.09 -1.30 14.37
N THR A 219 -5.12 -0.97 13.08
CA THR A 219 -6.05 -1.55 12.08
C THR A 219 -5.32 -1.72 10.74
N PRO A 220 -5.91 -2.47 9.79
CA PRO A 220 -5.55 -2.35 8.39
C PRO A 220 -5.64 -0.90 7.90
N ILE A 221 -4.86 -0.57 6.86
CA ILE A 221 -4.77 0.78 6.27
C ILE A 221 -5.37 0.88 4.85
N ALA A 222 -5.94 -0.23 4.37
CA ALA A 222 -6.59 -0.38 3.08
C ALA A 222 -7.31 -1.75 3.04
N ASN A 223 -8.12 -1.99 2.00
CA ASN A 223 -8.70 -3.30 1.72
C ASN A 223 -7.77 -4.12 0.79
N PRO A 224 -7.07 -5.16 1.29
CA PRO A 224 -6.13 -5.94 0.50
C PRO A 224 -6.82 -6.98 -0.39
N GLY A 225 -6.15 -7.35 -1.49
CA GLY A 225 -6.54 -8.47 -2.32
C GLY A 225 -6.07 -9.83 -1.79
N GLU A 226 -6.44 -10.90 -2.50
CA GLU A 226 -6.05 -12.28 -2.15
C GLU A 226 -4.53 -12.48 -2.20
N GLU A 227 -3.85 -11.86 -3.17
CA GLU A 227 -2.41 -12.03 -3.35
C GLU A 227 -1.62 -11.42 -2.18
N ALA A 228 -1.99 -10.21 -1.75
CA ALA A 228 -1.41 -9.58 -0.57
C ALA A 228 -1.64 -10.42 0.70
N MET A 229 -2.83 -11.00 0.85
CA MET A 229 -3.13 -11.91 1.97
C MET A 229 -2.29 -13.19 1.91
N ARG A 230 -2.14 -13.77 0.73
CA ARG A 230 -1.35 -14.99 0.50
C ARG A 230 0.11 -14.80 0.87
N VAL A 231 0.72 -13.66 0.51
CA VAL A 231 2.11 -13.39 0.87
C VAL A 231 2.26 -12.93 2.32
N ALA A 232 1.24 -12.30 2.92
CA ALA A 232 1.26 -11.91 4.32
C ALA A 232 1.31 -13.11 5.27
N ILE A 233 0.70 -14.25 4.90
CA ILE A 233 0.75 -15.49 5.70
C ILE A 233 1.85 -16.47 5.29
N ASN A 234 2.49 -16.25 4.15
CA ASN A 234 3.57 -17.10 3.64
C ASN A 234 4.61 -16.29 2.83
N PRO A 235 5.35 -15.38 3.48
CA PRO A 235 6.37 -14.59 2.80
C PRO A 235 7.54 -15.49 2.34
N PRO A 236 8.12 -15.26 1.14
CA PRO A 236 9.31 -15.98 0.71
C PRO A 236 10.48 -15.77 1.70
N PRO A 237 11.40 -16.73 1.85
CA PRO A 237 12.58 -16.54 2.70
C PRO A 237 13.45 -15.39 2.17
N GLY A 238 14.11 -14.68 3.10
CA GLY A 238 15.02 -13.58 2.79
C GLY A 238 15.30 -12.75 4.03
N ASP A 239 16.43 -12.06 4.06
CA ASP A 239 16.92 -11.27 5.20
C ASP A 239 16.71 -9.76 5.02
N TRP A 240 16.00 -9.35 3.96
CA TRP A 240 15.78 -7.95 3.62
C TRP A 240 15.13 -7.18 4.77
N LEU A 241 15.64 -5.99 5.02
CA LEU A 241 15.13 -5.04 6.01
C LEU A 241 14.74 -3.70 5.37
N TYR A 242 15.27 -3.42 4.20
CA TYR A 242 15.11 -2.16 3.51
C TYR A 242 14.73 -2.40 2.06
N PHE A 243 13.93 -1.49 1.53
CA PHE A 243 13.63 -1.45 0.11
C PHE A 243 13.41 -0.02 -0.35
N VAL A 244 13.69 0.22 -1.63
CA VAL A 244 13.42 1.49 -2.31
C VAL A 244 13.24 1.25 -3.80
N THR A 245 12.25 1.91 -4.37
CA THR A 245 12.03 1.94 -5.82
C THR A 245 12.85 3.05 -6.43
N VAL A 246 14.02 2.73 -6.97
CA VAL A 246 14.98 3.74 -7.48
C VAL A 246 14.50 4.42 -8.77
N LYS A 247 13.68 3.71 -9.56
CA LYS A 247 12.96 4.19 -10.75
C LYS A 247 11.79 3.22 -11.05
N PRO A 248 10.81 3.59 -11.89
CA PRO A 248 9.70 2.71 -12.22
C PRO A 248 10.18 1.33 -12.68
N GLY A 249 9.67 0.27 -12.02
CA GLY A 249 10.03 -1.12 -12.31
C GLY A 249 11.36 -1.60 -11.70
N ASP A 250 12.09 -0.78 -10.93
CA ASP A 250 13.34 -1.15 -10.26
C ASP A 250 13.20 -0.92 -8.74
N THR A 251 12.61 -1.90 -8.06
CA THR A 251 12.54 -1.98 -6.59
C THR A 251 13.69 -2.83 -6.08
N ARG A 252 14.58 -2.23 -5.29
CA ARG A 252 15.74 -2.93 -4.72
C ARG A 252 15.48 -3.26 -3.26
N PHE A 253 15.88 -4.46 -2.84
CA PHE A 253 15.72 -4.97 -1.49
C PHE A 253 17.08 -5.35 -0.93
N THR A 254 17.38 -4.98 0.31
CA THR A 254 18.66 -5.28 0.96
C THR A 254 18.51 -5.44 2.47
N ALA A 255 19.40 -6.22 3.08
CA ALA A 255 19.58 -6.28 4.53
C ALA A 255 20.57 -5.21 5.05
N SER A 256 21.38 -4.61 4.16
CA SER A 256 22.41 -3.62 4.50
C SER A 256 21.85 -2.22 4.48
N TYR A 257 21.99 -1.51 5.61
CA TYR A 257 21.61 -0.10 5.70
C TYR A 257 22.47 0.78 4.78
N GLU A 258 23.77 0.49 4.66
CA GLU A 258 24.68 1.23 3.80
C GLU A 258 24.32 1.09 2.32
N GLU A 259 23.96 -0.12 1.90
CA GLU A 259 23.46 -0.36 0.53
C GLU A 259 22.14 0.37 0.30
N HIS A 260 21.24 0.33 1.29
CA HIS A 260 20.00 1.08 1.22
C HIS A 260 20.25 2.58 1.01
N GLN A 261 21.15 3.18 1.79
CA GLN A 261 21.50 4.60 1.63
C GLN A 261 22.08 4.92 0.23
N ARG A 262 22.86 4.01 -0.37
CA ARG A 262 23.32 4.17 -1.76
C ARG A 262 22.16 4.13 -2.75
N ASN A 263 21.20 3.22 -2.57
CA ASN A 263 19.99 3.14 -3.40
C ASN A 263 19.11 4.39 -3.23
N VAL A 264 18.96 4.91 -2.00
CA VAL A 264 18.25 6.18 -1.73
C VAL A 264 18.94 7.37 -2.38
N ALA A 265 20.27 7.43 -2.34
CA ALA A 265 21.03 8.47 -3.03
C ALA A 265 20.81 8.43 -4.55
N GLU A 266 20.73 7.23 -5.14
CA GLU A 266 20.41 7.04 -6.56
C GLU A 266 18.98 7.48 -6.89
N PHE A 267 18.01 7.05 -6.10
CA PHE A 267 16.62 7.51 -6.18
C PHE A 267 16.55 9.04 -6.20
N ASN A 268 17.20 9.72 -5.25
CA ASN A 268 17.20 11.17 -5.14
C ASN A 268 17.86 11.85 -6.37
N ARG A 269 18.93 11.28 -6.93
CA ARG A 269 19.54 11.79 -8.17
C ARG A 269 18.58 11.68 -9.35
N ASN A 270 17.91 10.53 -9.49
CA ASN A 270 16.94 10.29 -10.57
C ASN A 270 15.76 11.28 -10.53
N HIS A 271 15.31 11.65 -9.32
CA HIS A 271 14.18 12.59 -9.15
C HIS A 271 14.58 14.06 -9.38
N ARG A 272 15.82 14.45 -9.04
CA ARG A 272 16.32 15.80 -9.34
C ARG A 272 16.53 16.04 -10.84
N GLY A 273 16.95 15.02 -11.59
CA GLY A 273 17.15 15.12 -13.03
C GLY A 273 15.87 15.17 -13.88
N ALA A 274 14.71 14.91 -13.27
CA ALA A 274 13.41 14.88 -13.95
C ALA A 274 12.59 16.18 -13.81
N SER A 275 13.10 17.20 -13.11
CA SER A 275 12.45 18.51 -13.02
C SER A 275 12.88 19.40 -14.21
N PRO A 276 11.97 20.08 -14.93
CA PRO A 276 12.36 21.08 -15.92
C PRO A 276 13.07 22.22 -15.19
N THR A 277 14.14 22.74 -15.79
CA THR A 277 14.92 23.88 -15.31
C THR A 277 14.04 25.06 -14.92
N ALA A 278 14.01 25.38 -13.62
CA ALA A 278 13.59 26.67 -13.09
C ALA A 278 14.64 27.10 -12.07
N GLY A 279 15.16 28.33 -12.25
CA GLY A 279 16.36 28.85 -11.60
C GLY A 279 16.24 29.13 -10.11
N ASP A 280 17.41 29.36 -9.53
CA ASP A 280 17.74 29.89 -8.21
C ASP A 280 16.58 30.17 -7.24
N SER A 281 16.48 29.31 -6.22
CA SER A 281 16.31 29.72 -4.82
C SER A 281 16.43 28.50 -3.91
N ALA A 282 17.37 28.57 -2.98
CA ALA A 282 17.61 27.54 -1.98
C ALA A 282 16.45 27.45 -0.99
N THR A 283 15.53 26.48 -1.18
CA THR A 283 14.71 25.95 -0.07
C THR A 283 14.24 24.52 -0.36
N ALA A 284 14.53 23.62 0.61
CA ALA A 284 13.97 22.29 0.85
C ALA A 284 13.62 21.39 -0.38
N ALA A 285 14.52 20.45 -0.70
CA ALA A 285 14.24 19.36 -1.63
C ALA A 285 13.13 18.43 -1.09
N PRO A 286 12.19 17.97 -1.94
CA PRO A 286 11.22 16.96 -1.56
C PRO A 286 11.94 15.61 -1.40
N THR A 287 11.99 15.09 -0.17
CA THR A 287 12.30 13.68 0.09
C THR A 287 10.99 12.91 0.03
N SER A 288 10.81 12.05 -0.96
CA SER A 288 9.63 11.19 -1.09
C SER A 288 10.01 9.72 -0.87
N ALA A 289 9.29 9.02 0.00
CA ALA A 289 9.04 7.57 0.09
C ALA A 289 10.10 6.53 -0.29
N ALA A 290 11.38 6.82 -0.13
CA ALA A 290 12.27 5.76 0.32
C ALA A 290 12.07 5.67 1.83
N SER A 291 11.75 4.47 2.36
CA SER A 291 11.79 4.17 3.79
C SER A 291 13.17 4.58 4.32
N THR A 292 13.32 5.84 4.70
CA THR A 292 14.58 6.41 5.18
C THR A 292 14.61 6.04 6.63
N ALA A 293 14.93 4.77 6.85
CA ALA A 293 15.18 4.26 8.18
C ALA A 293 16.23 5.16 8.81
N ALA A 294 15.88 5.88 9.87
CA ALA A 294 16.90 6.32 10.80
C ALA A 294 17.60 5.05 11.31
N ALA A 295 18.93 5.07 11.36
CA ALA A 295 19.71 3.95 11.91
C ALA A 295 19.12 3.55 13.29
N PRO A 296 18.87 2.25 13.55
CA PRO A 296 18.49 1.85 14.88
C PRO A 296 19.67 2.17 15.81
N THR A 297 19.46 3.07 16.77
CA THR A 297 20.29 3.09 17.96
C THR A 297 20.13 1.72 18.61
N ALA A 298 21.14 0.87 18.45
CA ALA A 298 21.26 -0.36 19.21
C ALA A 298 21.29 0.01 20.69
N VAL A 299 20.16 -0.17 21.38
CA VAL A 299 20.19 -0.29 22.84
C VAL A 299 20.66 -1.72 23.09
N PRO A 300 21.89 -1.93 23.63
CA PRO A 300 22.35 -3.28 23.92
C PRO A 300 21.42 -3.92 24.96
N PRO A 301 21.20 -5.24 24.90
CA PRO A 301 20.52 -5.93 25.97
C PRO A 301 21.36 -5.78 27.24
N THR A 302 20.79 -5.14 28.27
CA THR A 302 21.34 -5.21 29.62
C THR A 302 21.33 -6.67 30.03
N ALA A 303 22.50 -7.30 30.01
CA ALA A 303 22.70 -8.63 30.54
C ALA A 303 22.46 -8.58 32.05
N ALA A 304 21.25 -8.94 32.49
CA ALA A 304 21.02 -9.35 33.86
C ALA A 304 21.62 -10.76 34.02
N ALA A 305 22.84 -10.81 34.56
CA ALA A 305 23.44 -12.05 35.02
C ALA A 305 22.66 -12.62 36.22
N PRO A 306 22.58 -13.95 36.37
CA PRO A 306 21.78 -14.59 37.40
C PRO A 306 22.50 -14.57 38.75
N THR A 307 21.89 -13.99 39.78
CA THR A 307 22.28 -14.28 41.17
C THR A 307 21.75 -15.66 41.55
N ALA A 308 22.66 -16.64 41.51
CA ALA A 308 22.51 -17.90 42.19
C ALA A 308 22.35 -17.68 43.70
N VAL A 309 21.29 -18.21 44.28
CA VAL A 309 21.16 -18.41 45.72
C VAL A 309 21.30 -19.90 45.98
N SER A 310 22.44 -20.29 46.55
CA SER A 310 22.68 -21.64 47.09
C SER A 310 21.87 -21.85 48.38
N PRO A 311 21.51 -23.11 48.71
CA PRO A 311 20.72 -23.42 49.88
C PRO A 311 21.62 -23.57 51.12
N THR A 312 21.12 -23.18 52.29
CA THR A 312 21.69 -23.64 53.55
C THR A 312 20.59 -23.81 54.60
N ARG A 313 20.37 -25.09 54.93
CA ARG A 313 19.77 -25.69 56.12
C ARG A 313 18.31 -25.43 56.46
#